data_AF-A0A8T5XW34-F1
#
_entry.id   AF-A0A8T5XW34-F1
#
_cell.length_a   1.000
_cell.length_b   1.000
_cell.length_c   1.000
_cell.angle_alpha   90.00
_cell.angle_beta   90.00
_cell.angle_gamma   90.00
#
_symmetry.space_group_name_H-M   'P 1'
#
loop_
_entity.id
_entity.type
_entity.pdbx_description
1 polymer ?
#
loop_
_entity_poly.entity_id
_entity_poly.type
_entity_poly.pdbx_seq_one_letter_code
_entity_poly.pdbx_strand_id
1 'polypeptide(L)' 'MTRKQLKIMMEGLIATAIEKICVLGSEDSMEDVNNIINLVEDLENFWADLSQEEITWHTKITEAVDKLK' A
#
# COMPACT_ATOMS: atom_id res chain seq x y z
N MET A 1 -15.89 5.74 -7.33
CA MET A 1 -14.43 5.95 -7.21
C MET A 1 -13.93 6.62 -8.49
N THR A 2 -13.06 7.62 -8.40
CA THR A 2 -12.36 8.22 -9.55
C THR A 2 -10.88 7.84 -9.51
N ARG A 3 -10.17 7.90 -10.64
CA ARG A 3 -8.72 7.64 -10.69
C ARG A 3 -7.92 8.46 -9.68
N LYS A 4 -8.27 9.74 -9.52
CA LYS A 4 -7.63 10.63 -8.53
C LYS A 4 -7.87 10.16 -7.10
N GLN A 5 -9.10 9.74 -6.78
CA GLN A 5 -9.43 9.22 -5.45
C GLN A 5 -8.71 7.90 -5.17
N LEU A 6 -8.64 6.99 -6.15
CA LEU A 6 -7.89 5.74 -6.04
C LEU A 6 -6.41 6.00 -5.76
N LYS A 7 -5.79 6.90 -6.53
CA LYS A 7 -4.39 7.30 -6.33
C LYS A 7 -4.13 7.82 -4.91
N ILE A 8 -4.94 8.78 -4.45
CA ILE A 8 -4.79 9.37 -3.11
C ILE A 8 -4.95 8.31 -2.02
N MET A 9 -5.93 7.40 -2.18
CA MET A 9 -6.15 6.31 -1.23
C MET A 9 -4.94 5.37 -1.17
N MET A 10 -4.41 4.94 -2.32
CA MET A 10 -3.25 4.05 -2.37
C MET A 10 -1.98 4.71 -1.78
N GLU A 11 -1.74 5.99 -2.08
CA GLU A 11 -0.64 6.75 -1.49
C GLU A 11 -0.79 6.85 0.04
N GLY A 12 -2.02 7.04 0.54
CA GLY A 12 -2.31 7.06 1.97
C GLY A 12 -2.08 5.70 2.67
N LEU A 13 -2.44 4.59 2.01
CA LEU A 13 -2.19 3.25 2.54
C LEU A 13 -0.68 2.96 2.64
N ILE A 14 0.11 3.33 1.63
CA ILE A 14 1.57 3.20 1.66
C ILE A 14 2.15 4.03 2.81
N ALA A 15 1.75 5.30 2.94
CA ALA A 15 2.21 6.15 4.04
C ALA A 15 1.85 5.58 5.42
N THR A 16 0.69 4.95 5.55
CA THR A 16 0.25 4.31 6.80
C THR A 16 1.10 3.08 7.14
N ALA A 17 1.46 2.26 6.16
CA ALA A 17 2.35 1.12 6.36
C ALA A 17 3.75 1.57 6.80
N ILE A 18 4.30 2.61 6.15
CA ILE A 18 5.57 3.24 6.55
C ILE A 18 5.51 3.72 8.00
N GLU A 19 4.48 4.49 8.35
CA GLU A 19 4.35 5.06 9.70
C GLU A 19 4.23 3.97 10.78
N LYS A 20 3.50 2.87 10.50
CA LYS A 20 3.42 1.75 11.42
C LYS A 20 4.80 1.16 11.74
N ILE A 21 5.66 1.00 10.73
CA ILE A 21 7.04 0.53 10.92
C ILE A 21 7.84 1.55 11.74
N CYS A 22 7.74 2.84 11.40
CA CYS A 22 8.47 3.90 12.11
C CYS A 22 8.05 4.05 13.59
N VAL A 23 6.78 3.85 13.91
CA VAL A 23 6.23 4.06 15.26
C VAL A 23 6.36 2.82 16.15
N LEU A 24 6.08 1.63 15.61
CA LEU A 24 6.05 0.39 16.38
C LEU A 24 7.36 -0.40 16.27
N GLY A 25 8.19 -0.12 15.27
CA GLY A 25 9.33 -0.95 14.91
C GLY A 25 8.94 -2.10 13.96
N SER A 26 9.92 -2.65 13.25
CA SER A 26 9.70 -3.67 12.23
C SER A 26 8.99 -4.92 12.78
N GLU A 27 9.48 -5.49 13.89
CA GLU A 27 8.92 -6.73 14.46
C GLU A 27 7.42 -6.61 14.82
N ASP A 28 7.03 -5.54 15.51
CA ASP A 28 5.66 -5.36 16.01
C ASP A 28 4.68 -4.83 14.95
N SER A 29 5.16 -4.26 13.84
CA SER A 29 4.32 -3.67 12.80
C SER A 29 3.98 -4.61 11.65
N MET A 30 4.75 -5.69 11.45
CA MET A 30 4.66 -6.48 10.21
C MET A 30 3.31 -7.16 9.98
N GLU A 31 2.59 -7.57 11.04
CA GLU A 31 1.23 -8.12 10.88
C GLU A 31 0.29 -7.10 10.24
N ASP A 32 0.25 -5.89 10.79
CA ASP A 32 -0.57 -4.81 10.26
C ASP A 32 -0.13 -4.36 8.86
N VAL A 33 1.20 -4.29 8.62
CA VAL A 33 1.75 -3.93 7.32
C VAL A 33 1.35 -4.95 6.26
N ASN A 34 1.41 -6.25 6.56
CA ASN A 34 0.97 -7.31 5.64
C ASN A 34 -0.53 -7.20 5.33
N ASN A 35 -1.36 -6.87 6.33
CA ASN A 35 -2.78 -6.61 6.10
C ASN A 35 -3.02 -5.42 5.14
N ILE A 36 -2.22 -4.36 5.26
CA ILE A 36 -2.29 -3.22 4.34
C ILE A 36 -1.82 -3.62 2.93
N ILE A 37 -0.75 -4.41 2.80
CA ILE A 37 -0.26 -4.91 1.48
C ILE A 37 -1.35 -5.72 0.78
N ASN A 38 -1.98 -6.65 1.49
CA ASN A 38 -3.08 -7.46 0.96
C ASN A 38 -4.27 -6.57 0.54
N LEU A 39 -4.63 -5.57 1.37
CA LEU A 39 -5.70 -4.63 1.03
C LEU A 39 -5.36 -3.79 -0.21
N VAL A 40 -4.11 -3.37 -0.40
CA VAL A 40 -3.66 -2.65 -1.59
C VAL A 40 -3.84 -3.52 -2.84
N GLU A 41 -3.46 -4.80 -2.78
CA GLU A 41 -3.66 -5.75 -3.87
C GLU A 41 -5.14 -5.97 -4.19
N ASP A 42 -5.98 -6.16 -3.16
CA ASP A 42 -7.42 -6.32 -3.33
C ASP A 42 -8.07 -5.08 -3.98
N LEU A 43 -7.69 -3.88 -3.53
CA LEU A 43 -8.22 -2.62 -4.06
C LEU A 43 -7.73 -2.33 -5.48
N GLU A 44 -6.50 -2.72 -5.80
CA GLU A 44 -5.92 -2.64 -7.13
C GLU A 44 -6.69 -3.54 -8.11
N ASN A 45 -6.93 -4.79 -7.73
CA ASN A 45 -7.71 -5.73 -8.52
C ASN A 45 -9.18 -5.30 -8.66
N PHE A 46 -9.80 -4.81 -7.58
CA PHE A 46 -11.20 -4.38 -7.58
C PHE A 46 -11.44 -3.16 -8.48
N TRP A 47 -10.48 -2.24 -8.55
CA TRP A 47 -10.54 -1.04 -9.40
C TRP A 47 -9.62 -1.11 -10.62
N ALA A 48 -9.33 -2.32 -11.13
CA ALA A 48 -8.41 -2.52 -12.26
C ALA A 48 -8.79 -1.66 -13.49
N ASP A 49 -10.07 -1.48 -13.79
CA ASP A 49 -10.54 -0.64 -14.91
C ASP A 49 -10.17 0.85 -14.78
N LEU A 50 -9.94 1.33 -13.55
CA LEU A 50 -9.45 2.68 -13.27
C LEU A 50 -7.92 2.75 -13.28
N SER A 51 -7.26 1.62 -13.10
CA SER A 51 -5.81 1.43 -13.10
C SER A 51 -5.29 1.24 -14.53
N GLN A 52 -5.35 2.30 -15.34
CA GLN A 52 -4.85 2.27 -16.72
C GLN A 52 -3.31 2.33 -16.85
N GLU A 53 -2.59 2.55 -15.76
CA GLU A 53 -1.13 2.58 -15.76
C GLU A 53 -0.59 1.22 -15.33
N GLU A 54 0.55 0.83 -15.92
CA GLU A 54 1.40 -0.31 -15.54
C GLU A 54 2.03 -0.15 -14.14
N ILE A 55 1.44 0.70 -13.29
CA ILE A 55 1.84 0.92 -11.92
C ILE A 55 1.16 -0.14 -11.08
N THR A 56 1.96 -1.10 -10.64
CA THR A 56 1.55 -2.09 -9.65
C THR A 56 1.65 -1.47 -8.25
N TRP A 57 0.52 -1.07 -7.67
CA TRP A 57 0.46 -0.50 -6.31
C TRP A 57 1.00 -1.48 -5.28
N HIS A 58 0.73 -2.78 -5.47
CA HIS A 58 1.32 -3.85 -4.70
C HIS A 58 2.87 -3.81 -4.71
N THR A 59 3.50 -3.60 -5.86
CA THR A 59 4.96 -3.49 -5.94
C THR A 59 5.46 -2.24 -5.20
N LYS A 60 4.77 -1.11 -5.37
CA LYS A 60 5.16 0.14 -4.70
C LYS A 60 5.14 0.03 -3.18
N ILE A 61 4.11 -0.59 -2.61
CA ILE A 61 4.04 -0.76 -1.15
C ILE A 61 5.13 -1.71 -0.64
N THR A 62 5.37 -2.81 -1.35
CA THR A 62 6.40 -3.79 -0.97
C THR A 62 7.79 -3.15 -1.00
N GLU A 63 8.14 -2.40 -2.04
CA GLU A 63 9.40 -1.66 -2.11
C GLU A 63 9.55 -0.58 -1.03
N ALA A 64 8.46 0.11 -0.68
CA ALA A 64 8.48 1.13 0.36
C ALA A 64 8.72 0.53 1.74
N VAL A 65 8.05 -0.60 2.02
CA VAL A 65 8.19 -1.37 3.27
C VAL A 65 9.58 -1.99 3.38
N ASP A 66 10.10 -2.60 2.31
CA ASP A 66 11.42 -3.26 2.33
C ASP A 66 12.59 -2.30 2.55
N LYS A 67 12.43 -1.01 2.26
CA LYS A 67 13.43 0.03 2.59
C LYS A 67 13.52 0.36 4.09
N LEU A 68 12.54 -0.08 4.87
CA LEU A 68 12.38 0.25 6.29
C LEU A 68 12.52 -0.95 7.21
N LYS A 69 12.51 -2.17 6.65
CA LYS A 69 12.88 -3.41 7.34
C LYS A 69 14.39 -3.46 7.58
#